data_AF-A0A059GBV2-F1
#
_entry.id   AF-A0A059GBV2-F1
#
_cell.length_a   1.000
_cell.length_b   1.000
_cell.length_c   1.000
_cell.angle_alpha   90.00
_cell.angle_beta   90.00
_cell.angle_gamma   90.00
#
_symmetry.space_group_name_H-M   'P 1'
#
loop_
_entity.id
_entity.type
_entity.pdbx_description
1 polymer ?
#
loop_
_entity_poly.entity_id
_entity_poly.type
_entity_poly.pdbx_seq_one_letter_code
_entity_poly.pdbx_strand_id
1 'polypeptide(L)' 'MAKNPFRYFKTSPEIIQLGVMMYVRFPLSLRNFEDLLHDRCIDVCHESVRLWVDRFGTWSRQLALMSRGFWAGH' A
#
# COMPACT_ATOMS: atom_id res chain seq x y z
N MET A 1 19.13 14.86 -6.80
CA MET A 1 17.75 15.26 -7.14
C MET A 1 16.84 14.08 -6.83
N ALA A 2 16.17 14.08 -5.68
CA ALA A 2 15.28 12.98 -5.32
C ALA A 2 14.14 12.94 -6.34
N LYS A 3 14.12 11.92 -7.21
CA LYS A 3 12.99 11.69 -8.11
C LYS A 3 11.79 11.42 -7.22
N ASN A 4 10.76 12.27 -7.29
CA ASN A 4 9.52 12.07 -6.54
C ASN A 4 9.03 10.63 -6.80
N PRO A 5 8.98 9.74 -5.79
CA PRO A 5 8.73 8.32 -6.02
C PRO A 5 7.30 8.04 -6.50
N PHE A 6 6.41 9.02 -6.30
CA PHE A 6 5.03 9.03 -6.79
C PHE A 6 4.88 9.67 -8.17
N ARG A 7 5.96 10.21 -8.75
CA ARG A 7 5.93 10.71 -10.13
C ARG A 7 5.52 9.53 -11.02
N TYR A 8 4.61 9.76 -11.98
CA TYR A 8 4.00 8.78 -12.88
C TYR A 8 2.76 8.03 -12.37
N PHE A 9 2.41 8.10 -11.08
CA PHE A 9 1.13 7.57 -10.64
C PHE A 9 0.03 8.63 -10.76
N LYS A 10 -1.09 8.27 -11.40
CA LYS A 10 -2.31 9.11 -11.40
C LYS A 10 -3.09 9.00 -10.07
N THR A 11 -2.78 7.97 -9.29
CA THR A 11 -3.37 7.71 -7.98
C THR A 11 -2.67 8.57 -6.92
N SER A 12 -3.45 9.13 -5.99
CA SER A 12 -2.91 9.92 -4.89
C SER A 12 -1.89 9.12 -4.06
N PRO A 13 -0.79 9.74 -3.61
CA PRO A 13 0.25 9.07 -2.82
C PRO A 13 -0.28 8.47 -1.51
N GLU A 14 -1.32 9.05 -0.91
CA GLU A 14 -2.00 8.51 0.28
C GLU A 14 -2.63 7.14 0.02
N ILE A 15 -3.27 6.96 -1.15
CA ILE A 15 -3.90 5.70 -1.54
C ILE A 15 -2.85 4.62 -1.81
N ILE A 16 -1.74 5.00 -2.45
CA ILE A 16 -0.62 4.08 -2.71
C ILE A 16 -0.03 3.61 -1.37
N GLN A 17 0.17 4.51 -0.42
CA GLN A 17 0.67 4.18 0.91
C GLN A 17 -0.29 3.29 1.70
N LEU A 18 -1.58 3.65 1.74
CA LEU A 18 -2.64 2.82 2.35
C LEU A 18 -2.67 1.43 1.71
N GLY A 19 -2.57 1.39 0.38
CA GLY A 19 -2.62 0.16 -0.39
C GLY A 19 -1.49 -0.80 -0.04
N VAL A 20 -0.26 -0.28 -0.07
CA VAL A 20 0.94 -1.03 0.32
C VAL A 20 0.89 -1.44 1.80
N MET A 21 0.42 -0.56 2.68
CA MET A 21 0.34 -0.85 4.12
C MET A 21 -0.69 -1.95 4.40
N MET A 22 -1.87 -1.90 3.80
CA MET A 22 -2.91 -2.93 3.94
C MET A 22 -2.41 -4.28 3.44
N TYR A 23 -1.78 -4.34 2.27
CA TYR A 23 -1.27 -5.58 1.67
C TYR A 23 -0.17 -6.25 2.52
N VAL A 24 0.69 -5.45 3.17
CA VAL A 24 1.77 -5.97 4.02
C VAL A 24 1.30 -6.30 5.43
N ARG A 25 0.35 -5.53 5.97
CA ARG A 25 -0.09 -5.62 7.38
C ARG A 25 -1.21 -6.64 7.58
N PHE A 26 -2.07 -6.80 6.58
CA PHE A 26 -3.14 -7.78 6.59
C PHE A 26 -2.98 -8.69 5.37
N PRO A 27 -2.95 -10.03 5.53
CA PRO A 27 -3.06 -10.95 4.41
C PRO A 27 -4.52 -10.94 3.90
N LEU A 28 -5.03 -9.76 3.54
CA LEU A 28 -6.34 -9.60 2.94
C LEU A 28 -6.32 -10.30 1.59
N SER A 29 -7.39 -11.05 1.31
CA SER A 29 -7.63 -11.56 -0.04
C SER A 29 -7.77 -10.38 -0.98
N LEU A 30 -7.16 -10.47 -2.15
CA LEU A 30 -7.09 -9.39 -3.13
C LEU A 30 -8.46 -8.75 -3.41
N ARG A 31 -9.50 -9.58 -3.46
CA ARG A 31 -10.89 -9.16 -3.69
C ARG A 31 -11.39 -8.15 -2.65
N ASN A 32 -11.01 -8.32 -1.39
CA ASN A 32 -11.39 -7.41 -0.32
C ASN A 32 -10.62 -6.10 -0.37
N PHE A 33 -9.43 -6.13 -0.98
CA PHE A 33 -8.63 -4.94 -1.22
C PHE A 33 -9.14 -4.14 -2.42
N GLU A 34 -9.51 -4.83 -3.51
CA GLU A 34 -10.18 -4.24 -4.67
C GLU A 34 -11.51 -3.61 -4.28
N ASP A 35 -12.34 -4.30 -3.49
CA ASP A 35 -13.63 -3.78 -3.02
C ASP A 35 -13.49 -2.49 -2.19
N LEU A 36 -12.53 -2.43 -1.26
CA LEU A 36 -12.25 -1.24 -0.45
C LEU A 36 -11.77 -0.03 -1.28
N LEU A 37 -11.03 -0.28 -2.36
CA LEU A 37 -10.57 0.78 -3.26
C LEU A 37 -11.67 1.19 -4.23
N HIS A 38 -12.48 0.24 -4.68
CA HIS A 38 -13.64 0.46 -5.53
C HIS A 38 -14.69 1.33 -4.82
N ASP A 39 -14.94 1.10 -3.53
CA ASP A 39 -15.81 1.94 -2.69
C ASP A 39 -15.34 3.41 -2.63
N ARG A 40 -14.02 3.64 -2.79
CA ARG A 40 -13.43 4.98 -2.91
C ARG A 40 -13.37 5.51 -4.34
N CYS A 41 -14.07 4.88 -5.29
CA CYS A 41 -14.01 5.16 -6.73
C CYS A 41 -12.59 5.02 -7.33
N ILE A 42 -11.76 4.14 -6.77
CA ILE A 42 -10.41 3.90 -7.25
C ILE A 42 -10.33 2.50 -7.84
N ASP A 43 -10.31 2.44 -9.16
CA ASP A 43 -10.10 1.20 -9.90
C ASP A 43 -8.60 0.85 -9.91
N VAL A 44 -8.22 -0.21 -9.19
CA VAL A 44 -6.82 -0.63 -9.05
C VAL A 44 -6.70 -2.14 -9.21
N CYS A 45 -5.99 -2.56 -10.24
CA CYS A 45 -5.75 -3.99 -10.50
C CYS A 45 -4.64 -4.57 -9.60
N HIS A 46 -4.65 -5.90 -9.43
CA HIS A 46 -3.59 -6.66 -8.76
C HIS A 46 -2.17 -6.23 -9.15
N GLU A 47 -1.91 -6.07 -10.45
CA GLU A 47 -0.58 -5.70 -10.95
C GLU A 47 -0.14 -4.32 -10.44
N SER A 48 -1.06 -3.38 -10.29
CA SER A 48 -0.75 -2.04 -9.77
C SER A 48 -0.35 -2.12 -8.30
N VAL A 49 -1.08 -2.90 -7.50
CA VAL A 49 -0.74 -3.17 -6.09
C VAL A 49 0.64 -3.83 -6.00
N ARG A 50 0.90 -4.80 -6.87
CA ARG A 50 2.17 -5.52 -6.92
C ARG A 50 3.33 -4.60 -7.30
N LEU A 51 3.13 -3.69 -8.25
CA LEU A 51 4.10 -2.65 -8.62
C LEU A 51 4.35 -1.66 -7.48
N TRP A 52 3.33 -1.31 -6.70
CA TRP A 52 3.50 -0.47 -5.52
C TRP A 52 4.30 -1.21 -4.45
N VAL A 53 3.98 -2.47 -4.18
CA VAL A 53 4.72 -3.31 -3.22
C VAL A 53 6.13 -3.62 -3.71
N ASP A 54 6.39 -3.74 -5.01
CA ASP A 54 7.75 -3.91 -5.54
C ASP A 54 8.57 -2.61 -5.36
N ARG A 55 7.97 -1.47 -5.72
CA ARG A 55 8.63 -0.17 -5.68
C ARG A 55 8.81 0.41 -4.27
N PHE A 56 7.83 0.20 -3.39
CA PHE A 56 7.82 0.68 -2.00
C PHE A 56 8.04 -0.44 -0.98
N GLY A 57 8.20 -1.68 -1.42
CA GLY A 57 8.33 -2.88 -0.59
C GLY A 57 9.43 -2.84 0.45
N THR A 58 10.55 -2.23 0.08
CA THR A 58 11.71 -2.08 0.97
C THR A 58 11.39 -1.14 2.13
N TRP A 59 10.57 -0.10 1.89
CA TRP A 59 10.09 0.84 2.91
C TRP A 59 8.96 0.24 3.74
N SER A 60 8.05 -0.49 3.10
CA SER A 60 6.88 -1.07 3.75
C SER A 60 7.21 -2.26 4.63
N ARG A 61 8.23 -3.06 4.27
CA ARG A 61 8.73 -4.15 5.13
C ARG A 61 9.33 -3.59 6.42
N GLN A 62 10.02 -2.44 6.34
CA GLN A 62 10.53 -1.74 7.51
C GLN A 62 9.40 -1.13 8.37
N LEU A 63 8.39 -0.51 7.74
CA LEU A 63 7.21 0.04 8.42
C LEU A 63 6.31 -1.04 9.05
N ALA A 64 6.20 -2.22 8.44
CA ALA A 64 5.47 -3.35 8.99
C ALA A 64 6.18 -3.96 10.19
N LEU A 65 7.52 -4.00 10.17
CA LEU A 65 8.32 -4.38 11.33
C LEU A 65 8.22 -3.33 12.45
N MET A 66 8.19 -2.03 12.13
CA MET A 66 7.96 -0.97 13.13
C MET A 66 6.53 -0.97 13.70
N SER A 67 5.52 -1.27 12.89
CA SER A 67 4.11 -1.32 13.34
C SER A 67 3.77 -2.54 14.19
N ARG A 68 4.54 -3.63 14.13
CA ARG A 68 4.38 -4.78 15.03
C ARG A 68 4.70 -4.44 16.50
N GLY A 69 5.51 -3.41 16.76
CA GLY A 69 5.77 -2.90 18.11
C GLY A 69 4.87 -1.73 18.53
N PHE A 70 4.23 -1.03 17.59
CA PHE A 70 3.44 0.18 17.87
C PHE A 70 2.00 -0.11 18.35
N TRP A 71 1.51 -1.36 18.21
CA TRP A 71 0.17 -1.78 18.65
C TRP A 71 0.17 -2.96 19.63
N ALA A 72 1.33 -3.34 20.18
CA ALA A 72 1.43 -4.33 21.26
C ALA A 72 1.20 -3.73 22.66
N GLY A 73 0.68 -2.51 22.74
CA GLY A 73 0.41 -1.82 24.00
C GLY A 73 -0.53 -0.66 23.78
N HIS A 74 -1.82 -0.94 23.64
CA HIS A 74 -2.90 -0.02 23.98
C HIS A 74 -4.16 -0.81 24.31
#